data_AF-W1VY07-F1
#
_entry.id   AF-W1VY07-F1
#
_cell.length_a   1.000
_cell.length_b   1.000
_cell.length_c   1.000
_cell.angle_alpha   90.00
_cell.angle_beta   90.00
_cell.angle_gamma   90.00
#
_symmetry.space_group_name_H-M   'P 1'
#
loop_
_entity.id
_entity.type
_entity.pdbx_description
1 polymer ?
#
loop_
_entity_poly.entity_id
_entity_poly.type
_entity_poly.pdbx_seq_one_letter_code
_entity_poly.pdbx_strand_id
1 'polypeptide(L)' 'DLAIGRLSGGNQQKAILARCLLLNPRILILDEPTRGIDIGAKYAFSFLMNLPGVLILARNMRSTN' A
#
# COMPACT_ATOMS: atom_id res chain seq x y z
N ASP A 1 -18.29 0.20 13.82
CA ASP A 1 -16.97 0.76 13.46
C ASP A 1 -15.82 -0.03 14.04
N LEU A 2 -15.02 -0.67 13.19
CA LEU A 2 -13.73 -1.23 13.59
C LEU A 2 -12.68 -0.10 13.46
N ALA A 3 -12.10 0.30 14.59
CA ALA A 3 -10.98 1.24 14.57
C ALA A 3 -9.84 0.67 13.71
N ILE A 4 -9.18 1.51 12.89
CA ILE A 4 -8.04 1.12 12.04
C ILE A 4 -7.01 0.31 12.83
N GLY A 5 -6.72 0.69 14.07
CA GLY A 5 -5.76 0.01 14.95
C GLY A 5 -6.10 -1.45 15.28
N ARG A 6 -7.33 -1.92 15.02
CA ARG A 6 -7.74 -3.32 15.19
C ARG A 6 -7.51 -4.18 13.94
N LEU A 7 -7.16 -3.58 12.81
CA LEU A 7 -6.83 -4.31 11.58
C LEU A 7 -5.40 -4.86 11.67
N SER A 8 -5.10 -5.91 10.91
CA SER A 8 -3.70 -6.38 10.72
C SER A 8 -2.85 -5.28 10.07
N GLY A 9 -1.54 -5.28 10.28
CA GLY A 9 -0.63 -4.27 9.71
C GLY A 9 -0.78 -4.10 8.19
N GLY A 10 -0.93 -5.20 7.45
CA GLY A 10 -1.20 -5.16 6.01
C GLY A 10 -2.56 -4.54 5.64
N ASN A 11 -3.61 -4.80 6.43
CA ASN A 11 -4.92 -4.16 6.21
C ASN A 11 -4.90 -2.67 6.60
N GLN A 12 -4.16 -2.29 7.63
CA GLN A 12 -3.95 -0.88 7.99
C GLN A 12 -3.25 -0.12 6.85
N GLN A 13 -2.18 -0.69 6.29
CA GLN A 13 -1.45 -0.07 5.19
C GLN A 13 -2.29 0.03 3.92
N LYS A 14 -3.08 -1.01 3.58
CA LYS A 14 -4.03 -0.94 2.45
C LYS A 14 -5.08 0.17 2.65
N ALA A 15 -5.62 0.32 3.86
CA ALA A 15 -6.60 1.37 4.15
C ALA A 15 -5.99 2.78 3.99
N ILE A 16 -4.74 2.97 4.46
CA ILE A 16 -4.01 4.23 4.30
C ILE A 16 -3.74 4.52 2.81
N LEU A 17 -3.24 3.52 2.06
CA LEU A 17 -2.97 3.65 0.64
C LEU A 17 -4.24 3.98 -0.16
N ALA A 18 -5.34 3.26 0.10
CA ALA A 18 -6.63 3.53 -0.54
C ALA A 18 -7.09 4.97 -0.27
N ARG A 19 -6.97 5.45 0.97
CA ARG A 19 -7.30 6.83 1.31
C ARG A 19 -6.45 7.85 0.56
N CYS A 20 -5.15 7.59 0.38
CA CYS A 20 -4.27 8.46 -0.40
C CYS A 20 -4.65 8.47 -1.89
N LEU A 21 -4.99 7.32 -2.46
CA LEU A 21 -5.38 7.19 -3.86
C LEU A 21 -6.71 7.90 -4.17
N LEU A 22 -7.65 7.97 -3.22
CA LEU A 22 -8.89 8.73 -3.36
C LEU A 22 -8.68 10.24 -3.59
N LEU A 23 -7.49 10.77 -3.30
CA LEU A 23 -7.14 12.15 -3.59
C LEU A 23 -6.72 12.38 -5.06
N ASN A 24 -6.78 11.35 -5.90
CA ASN A 24 -6.32 11.34 -7.28
C ASN A 24 -4.91 11.97 -7.45
N PRO A 25 -3.90 11.53 -6.66
CA PRO A 25 -2.56 12.10 -6.75
C PRO A 25 -1.91 11.74 -8.09
N ARG A 26 -1.18 12.69 -8.69
CA ARG A 26 -0.32 12.38 -9.85
C ARG A 26 0.95 11.62 -9.46
N ILE A 27 1.44 11.87 -8.24
CA ILE A 27 2.65 11.24 -7.68
C ILE A 27 2.36 10.83 -6.24
N LEU A 28 2.74 9.61 -5.88
CA LEU A 28 2.68 9.09 -4.52
C LEU A 28 4.06 8.57 -4.11
N ILE A 29 4.62 9.13 -3.03
CA ILE A 29 5.90 8.70 -2.47
C ILE A 29 5.63 7.88 -1.23
N LEU A 30 6.20 6.67 -1.19
CA LEU A 30 6.02 5.74 -0.09
C LEU A 30 7.38 5.31 0.47
N ASP A 31 7.52 5.39 1.79
CA ASP A 31 8.69 4.87 2.49
C ASP A 31 8.37 3.51 3.10
N GLU A 32 9.19 2.51 2.77
CA GLU A 32 9.04 1.10 3.16
C GLU A 32 7.57 0.58 3.13
N PRO A 33 6.82 0.72 2.02
CA PRO A 33 5.36 0.48 2.00
C PRO A 33 4.92 -0.95 2.23
N THR A 34 5.86 -1.90 2.35
CA THR A 34 5.56 -3.32 2.57
C THR A 34 6.04 -3.80 3.95
N ARG A 35 6.55 -2.90 4.80
CA ARG A 35 7.05 -3.25 6.14
C ARG A 35 5.90 -3.77 7.00
N GLY A 36 6.01 -4.99 7.51
CA GLY A 36 4.97 -5.59 8.36
C GLY A 36 3.73 -6.09 7.60
N ILE A 37 3.80 -6.17 6.26
CA ILE A 37 2.85 -6.94 5.46
C ILE A 37 3.33 -8.39 5.37
N ASP A 38 2.45 -9.33 5.71
CA ASP A 38 2.67 -10.77 5.47
C ASP A 38 2.86 -11.03 3.96
N ILE A 39 3.69 -12.02 3.59
CA ILE A 39 3.88 -12.47 2.22
C ILE A 39 2.55 -12.70 1.50
N GLY A 40 1.56 -13.31 2.16
CA GLY A 40 0.24 -13.56 1.56
C GLY A 40 -0.54 -12.29 1.19
N ALA A 41 -0.28 -11.17 1.87
CA ALA A 41 -0.94 -9.90 1.63
C ALA A 41 -0.18 -8.98 0.64
N LYS A 42 1.05 -9.34 0.25
CA LYS A 42 1.85 -8.55 -0.70
C LYS A 42 1.20 -8.44 -2.07
N TYR A 43 0.61 -9.52 -2.59
CA TYR A 43 -0.01 -9.52 -3.93
C TYR A 43 -1.16 -8.50 -4.03
N ALA A 44 -2.02 -8.45 -3.02
CA ALA A 44 -3.12 -7.48 -2.98
C ALA A 44 -2.62 -6.03 -2.86
N PHE A 45 -1.52 -5.81 -2.13
CA PHE A 45 -0.89 -4.49 -2.03
C PHE A 45 -0.24 -4.07 -3.35
N SER A 46 0.47 -4.98 -4.01
CA SER A 46 1.07 -4.74 -5.33
C SER A 46 0.04 -4.41 -6.40
N PHE A 47 -1.16 -5.00 -6.34
CA PHE A 47 -2.25 -4.65 -7.24
C PHE A 47 -2.66 -3.17 -7.09
N LEU A 48 -2.82 -2.69 -5.85
CA LEU A 48 -3.14 -1.28 -5.58
C LEU A 48 -2.02 -0.32 -6.04
N MET A 49 -0.77 -0.78 -5.98
CA MET A 49 0.39 0.01 -6.40
C MET A 49 0.52 0.15 -7.92
N ASN A 50 -0.13 -0.72 -8.69
CA ASN A 50 -0.07 -0.74 -10.16
C ASN A 50 -1.27 -0.07 -10.84
N LEU A 51 -2.01 0.77 -10.10
CA LEU A 51 -3.15 1.48 -10.67
C LEU A 51 -2.70 2.52 -11.71
N PRO A 52 -3.37 2.58 -12.87
CA PRO A 52 -3.01 3.54 -13.92
C PRO A 52 -3.28 4.98 -13.46
N GLY A 53 -2.43 5.92 -13.90
CA GLY A 53 -2.65 7.36 -13.69
C GLY A 53 -1.95 7.97 -12.47
N VAL A 54 -1.26 7.17 -11.64
CA VAL A 54 -0.43 7.64 -10.53
C VAL A 54 1.00 7.11 -10.69
N LEU A 55 2.00 7.99 -10.61
CA LEU A 55 3.39 7.56 -10.47
C LEU A 55 3.68 7.24 -9.01
N ILE A 56 4.01 5.98 -8.71
CA ILE A 56 4.39 5.58 -7.36
C ILE A 56 5.90 5.43 -7.26
N LEU A 57 6.51 6.16 -6.32
CA LEU A 57 7.92 6.04 -5.96
C LEU A 57 8.01 5.38 -4.59
N ALA A 58 8.58 4.18 -4.53
CA ALA A 58 8.67 3.40 -3.30
C ALA A 58 10.12 2.99 -3.01
N ARG A 59 10.57 3.17 -1.76
CA ARG A 59 11.85 2.61 -1.29
C ARG A 59 11.68 1.16 -0.81
N ASN A 60 12.70 0.32 -1.05
CA ASN A 60 12.82 -1.04 -0.52
C ASN A 60 11.71 -2.04 -0.95
N MET A 61 11.14 -1.88 -2.14
CA MET A 61 10.25 -2.89 -2.71
C MET A 61 11.08 -4.08 -3.19
N ARG A 62 11.40 -5.03 -2.29
CA ARG A 62 12.04 -6.29 -2.67
C ARG A 62 11.04 -7.07 -3.52
N SER A 63 11.34 -7.17 -4.81
CA SER A 63 10.69 -8.08 -5.75
C SER A 63 10.61 -9.47 -5.11
N THR A 64 9.41 -9.92 -4.77
CA THR A 64 9.18 -11.33 -4.48
C THR A 64 9.07 -12.03 -5.82
N ASN A 65 10.08 -12.84 -6.15
CA ASN A 65 9.91 -13.96 -7.07
C ASN A 65 8.72 -14.82 -6.62
#